data_AF-A0A2D5Z5X2-F1
#
_entry.id   AF-A0A2D5Z5X2-F1
#
_cell.length_a   1.000
_cell.length_b   1.000
_cell.length_c   1.000
_cell.angle_alpha   90.00
_cell.angle_beta   90.00
_cell.angle_gamma   90.00
#
_symmetry.space_group_name_H-M   'P 1'
#
loop_
_entity.id
_entity.type
_entity.pdbx_description
1 polymer ?
#
loop_
_entity_poly.entity_id
_entity_poly.type
_entity_poly.pdbx_seq_one_letter_code
_entity_poly.pdbx_strand_id
1 'polypeptide(L)'
;MVSVSNAMMRCWRQFSDLATGPAMWSLERHQAVTRQVFKLRFNSIVISLWPQQPFVDFECGGIRRQDATMLFGQKFPVDADTIGVTPGPGERFLDNPEFLGAETYEDMLAAGRRLLGGILDQAQALDMHTMIGLQPFEFPVEFRPLLDTPTREGIQLGGRTCAERGDLRHPGHMALVQAHLDAYLHQWSRVDELTLVMPEFPKADSAYRDAWEALDRKFGVASVMSLDQLIAESSGLTPGGRERADREMKSAVSMLHFLDGFFEQSGILERGAAADTKFTISLAVTTAPLFKVIDRVLPPGVGVENVLEYTASRAVRRMHYMEDLDATRVGALLDVTLQDDNGGWLPQVATQSVHLLLRQAQRLGWRGFVTRYWPVGDLDPAVACLARSAWDADLTPATVYEDHFDHVFGPRATADMCRVMRLLEDATILLDLDLFYFLFPVLGIMGVPLERTEPTPEALTHVRAMYEQCRRILLRQGDRLEAPSAAERLEYMVGRLEFSIGAMTDWELLADGAAAFRAAPDADDEAASRPPAEIAHDCFRRAIESGEAALRAAARAARPADRPLLIAYYHLLVREVRELTSKMMQRPPESSVSIRGS
;
A
#
# COMPACT_ATOMS: atom_id res chain seq x y z
N MET A 1 12.47 38.94 -10.84
CA MET A 1 13.31 37.79 -10.46
C MET A 1 12.58 37.10 -9.32
N VAL A 2 11.71 36.14 -9.64
CA VAL A 2 11.01 35.35 -8.63
C VAL A 2 12.07 34.48 -7.96
N SER A 3 12.21 34.61 -6.65
CA SER A 3 13.14 33.82 -5.84
C SER A 3 12.96 32.33 -6.13
N VAL A 4 14.05 31.62 -6.42
CA VAL A 4 14.11 30.16 -6.59
C VAL A 4 13.95 29.42 -5.24
N SER A 5 13.50 30.11 -4.19
CA SER A 5 13.30 29.52 -2.86
C SER A 5 11.97 28.76 -2.79
N ASN A 6 12.09 27.42 -2.67
CA ASN A 6 11.07 26.38 -2.46
C ASN A 6 10.36 25.86 -3.71
N ALA A 7 11.12 25.20 -4.59
CA ALA A 7 10.52 24.21 -5.48
C ALA A 7 9.88 23.08 -4.64
N MET A 8 8.61 22.79 -4.89
CA MET A 8 7.87 21.71 -4.22
C MET A 8 8.64 20.38 -4.29
N MET A 9 8.69 19.64 -3.18
CA MET A 9 9.24 18.28 -3.14
C MET A 9 8.31 17.32 -3.89
N ARG A 10 8.85 16.60 -4.87
CA ARG A 10 8.13 15.62 -5.68
C ARG A 10 8.81 14.28 -5.48
N CYS A 11 8.34 13.56 -4.48
CA CYS A 11 8.98 12.34 -4.01
C CYS A 11 8.35 11.10 -4.62
N TRP A 12 9.18 10.28 -5.27
CA TRP A 12 8.79 8.98 -5.83
C TRP A 12 9.13 7.86 -4.85
N ARG A 13 8.14 7.06 -4.45
CA ARG A 13 8.40 5.88 -3.62
C ARG A 13 9.04 4.79 -4.47
N GLN A 14 10.26 4.41 -4.12
CA GLN A 14 11.02 3.41 -4.84
C GLN A 14 10.86 2.00 -4.30
N PHE A 15 10.29 1.83 -3.10
CA PHE A 15 10.23 0.52 -2.45
C PHE A 15 8.98 0.39 -1.58
N SER A 16 8.24 -0.72 -1.76
CA SER A 16 7.03 -1.13 -1.02
C SER A 16 6.95 -2.66 -0.98
N ASP A 17 6.76 -3.27 0.20
CA ASP A 17 6.96 -4.71 0.43
C ASP A 17 5.78 -5.62 0.05
N LEU A 18 5.43 -5.71 -1.24
CA LEU A 18 4.50 -6.74 -1.72
C LEU A 18 4.95 -7.32 -3.06
N ALA A 19 4.42 -8.51 -3.36
CA ALA A 19 4.72 -9.25 -4.60
C ALA A 19 4.32 -8.47 -5.86
N THR A 20 3.45 -7.48 -5.72
CA THR A 20 2.89 -6.65 -6.79
C THR A 20 3.65 -5.34 -6.98
N GLY A 21 4.59 -5.04 -6.09
CA GLY A 21 5.21 -3.72 -5.96
C GLY A 21 6.67 -3.67 -6.39
N PRO A 22 7.29 -2.49 -6.21
CA PRO A 22 8.71 -2.27 -6.48
C PRO A 22 9.65 -3.17 -5.66
N ALA A 23 9.19 -3.79 -4.57
CA ALA A 23 10.02 -4.74 -3.81
C ALA A 23 10.49 -5.94 -4.64
N MET A 24 9.88 -6.22 -5.80
CA MET A 24 10.28 -7.32 -6.70
C MET A 24 11.15 -6.87 -7.88
N TRP A 25 11.54 -5.59 -7.94
CA TRP A 25 12.41 -5.09 -9.00
C TRP A 25 13.87 -5.44 -8.70
N SER A 26 14.62 -5.73 -9.76
CA SER A 26 16.09 -5.74 -9.67
C SER A 26 16.63 -4.35 -9.39
N LEU A 27 17.87 -4.27 -8.89
CA LEU A 27 18.55 -3.01 -8.71
C LEU A 27 18.62 -2.20 -10.02
N GLU A 28 18.95 -2.87 -11.14
CA GLU A 28 18.99 -2.23 -12.46
C GLU A 28 17.64 -1.57 -12.81
N ARG A 29 16.53 -2.24 -12.48
CA ARG A 29 15.19 -1.71 -12.74
C ARG A 29 14.88 -0.51 -11.87
N HIS A 30 15.18 -0.55 -10.56
CA HIS A 30 15.03 0.65 -9.71
C HIS A 30 15.83 1.82 -10.29
N GLN A 31 17.08 1.58 -10.68
CA GLN A 31 17.93 2.64 -11.22
C GLN A 31 17.37 3.21 -12.54
N ALA A 32 16.85 2.35 -13.42
CA ALA A 32 16.19 2.77 -14.65
C ALA A 32 14.95 3.63 -14.36
N VAL A 33 14.12 3.23 -13.39
CA VAL A 33 12.94 4.01 -12.98
C VAL A 33 13.35 5.34 -12.36
N THR A 34 14.36 5.39 -11.48
CA THR A 34 14.87 6.67 -10.91
C THR A 34 15.24 7.65 -12.02
N ARG A 35 15.97 7.19 -13.05
CA ARG A 35 16.33 8.03 -14.20
C ARG A 35 15.12 8.52 -14.99
N GLN A 36 14.05 7.73 -15.09
CA GLN A 36 12.83 8.15 -15.79
C GLN A 36 12.02 9.17 -14.98
N VAL A 37 11.81 8.94 -13.68
CA VAL A 37 11.07 9.89 -12.84
C VAL A 37 11.84 11.20 -12.69
N PHE A 38 13.17 11.17 -12.68
CA PHE A 38 13.99 12.38 -12.74
C PHE A 38 13.75 13.21 -14.01
N LYS A 39 13.63 12.56 -15.19
CA LYS A 39 13.25 13.25 -16.44
C LYS A 39 11.86 13.88 -16.36
N LEU A 40 10.96 13.27 -15.57
CA LEU A 40 9.64 13.79 -15.24
C LEU A 40 9.66 14.83 -14.11
N ARG A 41 10.84 15.35 -13.76
CA ARG A 41 11.08 16.41 -12.76
C ARG A 41 10.80 16.01 -11.31
N PHE A 42 10.64 14.73 -11.00
CA PHE A 42 10.74 14.27 -9.62
C PHE A 42 12.15 14.57 -9.11
N ASN A 43 12.24 15.15 -7.91
CA ASN A 43 13.49 15.61 -7.30
C ASN A 43 13.76 14.94 -5.95
N SER A 44 12.96 13.94 -5.59
CA SER A 44 13.13 13.17 -4.37
C SER A 44 12.73 11.71 -4.58
N ILE A 45 13.33 10.79 -3.82
CA ILE A 45 12.85 9.42 -3.66
C ILE A 45 12.64 9.08 -2.18
N VAL A 46 11.71 8.16 -1.92
CA VAL A 46 11.55 7.54 -0.60
C VAL A 46 11.63 6.03 -0.70
N ILE A 47 12.20 5.41 0.31
CA ILE A 47 12.27 3.96 0.48
C ILE A 47 11.53 3.63 1.78
N SER A 48 10.36 3.01 1.67
CA SER A 48 9.54 2.64 2.83
C SER A 48 9.94 1.24 3.29
N LEU A 49 10.41 1.12 4.53
CA LEU A 49 10.95 -0.12 5.09
C LEU A 49 10.12 -0.63 6.27
N TRP A 50 10.10 -1.95 6.42
CA TRP A 50 9.46 -2.67 7.53
C TRP A 50 10.50 -3.36 8.41
N PRO A 51 10.22 -3.55 9.73
CA PRO A 51 11.22 -4.04 10.68
C PRO A 51 11.83 -5.41 10.33
N GLN A 52 11.05 -6.31 9.73
CA GLN A 52 11.51 -7.65 9.36
C GLN A 52 12.45 -7.68 8.15
N GLN A 53 12.67 -6.56 7.47
CA GLN A 53 13.40 -6.53 6.20
C GLN A 53 14.93 -6.43 6.37
N PRO A 54 15.72 -7.00 5.46
CA PRO A 54 17.18 -7.16 5.60
C PRO A 54 18.00 -5.88 5.30
N PHE A 55 17.58 -4.72 5.79
CA PHE A 55 18.24 -3.43 5.48
C PHE A 55 19.06 -2.85 6.62
N VAL A 56 18.77 -3.23 7.87
CA VAL A 56 19.43 -2.70 9.06
C VAL A 56 19.68 -3.84 10.04
N ASP A 57 20.91 -3.91 10.55
CA ASP A 57 21.30 -4.81 11.64
C ASP A 57 21.46 -4.02 12.94
N PHE A 58 21.00 -4.57 14.06
CA PHE A 58 21.17 -3.95 15.38
C PHE A 58 21.12 -4.98 16.51
N GLU A 59 21.65 -4.58 17.65
CA GLU A 59 21.63 -5.34 18.90
C GLU A 59 21.10 -4.45 20.02
N CYS A 60 20.27 -5.00 20.90
CA CYS A 60 19.77 -4.32 22.08
C CYS A 60 19.58 -5.33 23.20
N GLY A 61 20.00 -4.98 24.43
CA GLY A 61 19.82 -5.84 25.60
C GLY A 61 20.43 -7.25 25.46
N GLY A 62 21.52 -7.40 24.69
CA GLY A 62 22.16 -8.68 24.42
C GLY A 62 21.42 -9.57 23.40
N ILE A 63 20.35 -9.07 22.79
CA ILE A 63 19.63 -9.71 21.69
C ILE A 63 20.10 -9.04 20.40
N ARG A 64 20.75 -9.81 19.52
CA ARG A 64 21.07 -9.38 18.16
C ARG A 64 20.00 -9.90 17.22
N ARG A 65 19.67 -9.10 16.21
CA ARG A 65 18.80 -9.52 15.11
C ARG A 65 19.36 -10.77 14.40
N GLN A 66 18.51 -11.74 14.11
CA GLN A 66 18.91 -13.04 13.55
C GLN A 66 18.05 -13.52 12.37
N ASP A 67 16.93 -12.85 12.08
CA ASP A 67 16.05 -13.20 10.96
C ASP A 67 15.76 -11.97 10.08
N ALA A 68 15.52 -12.22 8.81
CA ALA A 68 15.05 -11.23 7.86
C ALA A 68 14.24 -11.86 6.73
N THR A 69 13.19 -11.18 6.31
CA THR A 69 12.30 -11.64 5.24
C THR A 69 11.89 -10.50 4.32
N MET A 70 11.61 -10.86 3.07
CA MET A 70 10.90 -10.03 2.10
C MET A 70 9.43 -10.48 2.04
N LEU A 71 8.56 -9.63 1.49
CA LEU A 71 7.14 -9.92 1.26
C LEU A 71 6.38 -10.30 2.54
N PHE A 72 6.74 -9.70 3.67
CA PHE A 72 6.23 -10.09 4.98
C PHE A 72 6.39 -11.60 5.28
N GLY A 73 7.39 -12.26 4.69
CA GLY A 73 7.61 -13.70 4.85
C GLY A 73 6.63 -14.60 4.10
N GLN A 74 5.76 -14.04 3.26
CA GLN A 74 4.86 -14.82 2.40
C GLN A 74 5.66 -15.58 1.33
N LYS A 75 5.19 -16.79 0.98
CA LYS A 75 5.86 -17.68 0.03
C LYS A 75 4.91 -18.07 -1.08
N PHE A 76 5.11 -17.50 -2.28
CA PHE A 76 4.36 -17.83 -3.49
C PHE A 76 5.15 -18.86 -4.31
N PRO A 77 4.69 -20.11 -4.44
CA PRO A 77 5.44 -21.14 -5.16
C PRO A 77 5.61 -20.82 -6.65
N VAL A 78 6.73 -21.23 -7.22
CA VAL A 78 7.04 -21.10 -8.65
C VAL A 78 7.46 -22.47 -9.19
N ASP A 79 6.79 -22.93 -10.24
CA ASP A 79 7.08 -24.21 -10.92
C ASP A 79 6.72 -24.14 -12.41
N ALA A 80 6.91 -25.24 -13.13
CA ALA A 80 6.70 -25.32 -14.58
C ALA A 80 5.23 -25.07 -15.01
N ASP A 81 4.26 -25.19 -14.10
CA ASP A 81 2.85 -24.97 -14.39
C ASP A 81 2.43 -23.50 -14.18
N THR A 82 3.34 -22.67 -13.67
CA THR A 82 3.05 -21.26 -13.37
C THR A 82 2.83 -20.48 -14.65
N ILE A 83 1.61 -19.97 -14.84
CA ILE A 83 1.17 -19.34 -16.09
C ILE A 83 2.00 -18.09 -16.41
N GLY A 84 2.54 -18.05 -17.63
CA GLY A 84 3.26 -16.88 -18.16
C GLY A 84 4.68 -16.71 -17.60
N VAL A 85 5.19 -17.69 -16.86
CA VAL A 85 6.51 -17.62 -16.24
C VAL A 85 7.30 -18.90 -16.50
N THR A 86 8.57 -18.74 -16.83
CA THR A 86 9.53 -19.84 -16.83
C THR A 86 10.38 -19.74 -15.56
N PRO A 87 10.29 -20.71 -14.62
CA PRO A 87 11.12 -20.72 -13.42
C PRO A 87 12.61 -20.72 -13.77
N GLY A 88 13.41 -19.97 -13.03
CA GLY A 88 14.85 -20.08 -13.05
C GLY A 88 15.35 -21.39 -12.38
N PRO A 89 16.59 -21.82 -12.65
CA PRO A 89 17.17 -22.96 -11.95
C PRO A 89 17.17 -22.76 -10.42
N GLY A 90 16.54 -23.68 -9.69
CA GLY A 90 16.49 -23.64 -8.22
C GLY A 90 15.47 -22.67 -7.64
N GLU A 91 14.76 -21.89 -8.47
CA GLU A 91 13.68 -21.01 -8.03
C GLU A 91 12.48 -21.86 -7.58
N ARG A 92 12.15 -21.78 -6.30
CA ARG A 92 11.01 -22.50 -5.70
C ARG A 92 9.88 -21.57 -5.27
N PHE A 93 10.22 -20.34 -4.94
CA PHE A 93 9.31 -19.31 -4.47
C PHE A 93 9.65 -17.99 -5.16
N LEU A 94 8.65 -17.14 -5.32
CA LEU A 94 8.85 -15.75 -5.70
C LEU A 94 9.78 -15.06 -4.68
N ASP A 95 10.82 -14.42 -5.18
CA ASP A 95 11.70 -13.57 -4.39
C ASP A 95 12.23 -12.40 -5.23
N ASN A 96 12.78 -11.38 -4.57
CA ASN A 96 13.47 -10.31 -5.26
C ASN A 96 14.76 -10.88 -5.92
N PRO A 97 15.07 -10.51 -7.19
CA PRO A 97 16.25 -11.01 -7.90
C PRO A 97 17.59 -10.84 -7.16
N GLU A 98 17.74 -9.78 -6.37
CA GLU A 98 18.97 -9.48 -5.61
C GLU A 98 19.19 -10.42 -4.42
N PHE A 99 18.15 -11.14 -3.99
CA PHE A 99 18.16 -12.07 -2.85
C PHE A 99 18.21 -13.54 -3.27
N LEU A 100 18.22 -13.82 -4.58
CA LEU A 100 18.33 -15.20 -5.06
C LEU A 100 19.63 -15.85 -4.58
N GLY A 101 19.49 -16.97 -3.85
CA GLY A 101 20.61 -17.72 -3.28
C GLY A 101 21.09 -17.22 -1.92
N ALA A 102 20.44 -16.21 -1.32
CA ALA A 102 20.69 -15.86 0.07
C ALA A 102 20.03 -16.89 1.00
N GLU A 103 20.84 -17.59 1.80
CA GLU A 103 20.36 -18.67 2.68
C GLU A 103 20.46 -18.31 4.17
N THR A 104 21.34 -17.38 4.52
CA THR A 104 21.58 -16.93 5.90
C THR A 104 21.11 -15.50 6.12
N TYR A 105 20.96 -15.10 7.39
CA TYR A 105 20.67 -13.71 7.76
C TYR A 105 21.74 -12.75 7.22
N GLU A 106 23.01 -13.14 7.30
CA GLU A 106 24.14 -12.36 6.80
C GLU A 106 24.08 -12.19 5.27
N ASP A 107 23.71 -13.24 4.53
CA ASP A 107 23.53 -13.16 3.07
C ASP A 107 22.39 -12.22 2.72
N MET A 108 21.25 -12.35 3.41
CA MET A 108 20.08 -11.49 3.24
C MET A 108 20.44 -10.03 3.52
N LEU A 109 21.09 -9.75 4.65
CA LEU A 109 21.53 -8.41 5.04
C LEU A 109 22.51 -7.82 4.01
N ALA A 110 23.46 -8.62 3.52
CA ALA A 110 24.40 -8.17 2.51
C ALA A 110 23.68 -7.84 1.18
N ALA A 111 22.73 -8.67 0.75
CA ALA A 111 21.90 -8.41 -0.42
C ALA A 111 21.04 -7.15 -0.26
N GLY A 112 20.34 -7.01 0.86
CA GLY A 112 19.51 -5.85 1.15
C GLY A 112 20.30 -4.56 1.21
N ARG A 113 21.49 -4.55 1.83
CA ARG A 113 22.37 -3.39 1.84
C ARG A 113 22.88 -3.01 0.43
N ARG A 114 23.19 -3.99 -0.42
CA ARG A 114 23.57 -3.72 -1.82
C ARG A 114 22.42 -3.11 -2.61
N LEU A 115 21.21 -3.67 -2.49
CA LEU A 115 20.02 -3.15 -3.17
C LEU A 115 19.71 -1.72 -2.71
N LEU A 116 19.56 -1.51 -1.40
CA LEU A 116 19.24 -0.19 -0.83
C LEU A 116 20.32 0.84 -1.16
N GLY A 117 21.60 0.49 -0.96
CA GLY A 117 22.73 1.35 -1.30
C GLY A 117 22.75 1.75 -2.77
N GLY A 118 22.53 0.80 -3.69
CA GLY A 118 22.51 1.07 -5.12
C GLY A 118 21.33 1.93 -5.60
N ILE A 119 20.17 1.86 -4.92
CA ILE A 119 19.04 2.76 -5.19
C ILE A 119 19.41 4.19 -4.76
N LEU A 120 19.96 4.36 -3.56
CA LEU A 120 20.39 5.65 -3.02
C LEU A 120 21.52 6.26 -3.87
N ASP A 121 22.51 5.46 -4.27
CA ASP A 121 23.60 5.88 -5.15
C ASP A 121 23.07 6.50 -6.45
N GLN A 122 22.07 5.88 -7.08
CA GLN A 122 21.50 6.38 -8.32
C GLN A 122 20.72 7.69 -8.12
N ALA A 123 19.99 7.83 -7.01
CA ALA A 123 19.25 9.07 -6.72
C ALA A 123 20.20 10.23 -6.42
N GLN A 124 21.22 10.00 -5.60
CA GLN A 124 22.22 11.01 -5.24
C GLN A 124 23.09 11.41 -6.44
N ALA A 125 23.39 10.46 -7.35
CA ALA A 125 24.06 10.77 -8.62
C ALA A 125 23.23 11.70 -9.55
N LEU A 126 21.92 11.80 -9.32
CA LEU A 126 21.01 12.70 -10.02
C LEU A 126 20.67 13.95 -9.21
N ASP A 127 21.33 14.17 -8.07
CA ASP A 127 21.06 15.29 -7.14
C ASP A 127 19.61 15.30 -6.63
N MET A 128 19.04 14.10 -6.42
CA MET A 128 17.72 13.93 -5.82
C MET A 128 17.83 13.81 -4.31
N HIS A 129 16.87 14.42 -3.60
CA HIS A 129 16.68 14.23 -2.15
C HIS A 129 16.31 12.77 -1.86
N THR A 130 16.84 12.22 -0.78
CA THR A 130 16.71 10.81 -0.41
C THR A 130 16.08 10.67 0.96
N MET A 131 15.02 9.87 1.04
CA MET A 131 14.27 9.61 2.27
C MET A 131 14.22 8.12 2.58
N ILE A 132 14.35 7.75 3.84
CA ILE A 132 14.03 6.39 4.32
C ILE A 132 12.89 6.47 5.34
N GLY A 133 11.80 5.76 5.06
CA GLY A 133 10.72 5.53 6.01
C GLY A 133 10.97 4.28 6.83
N LEU A 134 10.83 4.37 8.15
CA LEU A 134 11.02 3.26 9.09
C LEU A 134 9.96 3.31 10.20
N GLN A 135 9.64 2.16 10.78
CA GLN A 135 8.67 2.07 11.89
C GLN A 135 9.42 1.97 13.23
N PRO A 136 9.49 3.06 14.04
CA PRO A 136 10.28 3.02 15.27
C PRO A 136 9.59 2.25 16.40
N PHE A 137 8.28 2.00 16.31
CA PHE A 137 7.46 1.37 17.35
C PHE A 137 7.15 -0.11 17.11
N GLU A 138 7.60 -0.67 15.99
CA GLU A 138 7.52 -2.09 15.68
C GLU A 138 8.92 -2.70 15.56
N PHE A 139 9.09 -3.91 16.08
CA PHE A 139 10.37 -4.60 16.12
C PHE A 139 10.24 -6.04 15.63
N PRO A 140 11.30 -6.65 15.09
CA PRO A 140 11.34 -8.09 14.88
C PRO A 140 10.99 -8.87 16.15
N VAL A 141 10.29 -10.01 16.00
CA VAL A 141 9.75 -10.78 17.14
C VAL A 141 10.79 -11.28 18.13
N GLU A 142 12.07 -11.40 17.74
CA GLU A 142 13.16 -11.78 18.65
C GLU A 142 13.39 -10.75 19.76
N PHE A 143 13.03 -9.48 19.56
CA PHE A 143 13.18 -8.41 20.55
C PHE A 143 12.03 -8.34 21.56
N ARG A 144 10.99 -9.16 21.38
CA ARG A 144 9.83 -9.25 22.28
C ARG A 144 10.20 -9.33 23.78
N PRO A 145 11.25 -10.06 24.22
CA PRO A 145 11.61 -10.15 25.63
C PRO A 145 12.04 -8.85 26.31
N LEU A 146 12.33 -7.79 25.54
CA LEU A 146 12.71 -6.48 26.08
C LEU A 146 11.51 -5.56 26.34
N LEU A 147 10.33 -5.95 25.86
CA LEU A 147 9.08 -5.22 26.05
C LEU A 147 8.40 -5.66 27.34
N ASP A 148 7.69 -4.74 27.99
CA ASP A 148 6.98 -5.02 29.26
C ASP A 148 5.65 -5.71 28.97
N THR A 149 4.83 -5.12 28.09
CA THR A 149 3.55 -5.68 27.65
C THR A 149 3.53 -5.90 26.14
N PRO A 150 4.34 -6.83 25.60
CA PRO A 150 4.42 -7.05 24.17
C PRO A 150 3.12 -7.58 23.56
N THR A 151 2.90 -7.24 22.29
CA THR A 151 1.93 -7.94 21.44
C THR A 151 2.33 -9.42 21.28
N ARG A 152 1.34 -10.32 21.37
CA ARG A 152 1.55 -11.78 21.26
C ARG A 152 1.02 -12.33 19.95
N GLU A 153 -0.08 -11.76 19.48
CA GLU A 153 -0.63 -11.96 18.16
C GLU A 153 0.22 -11.28 17.07
N GLY A 154 0.10 -11.76 15.83
CA GLY A 154 0.65 -11.07 14.68
C GLY A 154 -0.07 -9.73 14.49
N ILE A 155 0.68 -8.63 14.52
CA ILE A 155 0.15 -7.27 14.35
C ILE A 155 0.34 -6.73 12.93
N GLN A 156 1.11 -7.44 12.12
CA GLN A 156 1.36 -7.14 10.71
C GLN A 156 1.38 -8.46 9.94
N LEU A 157 1.29 -8.38 8.61
CA LEU A 157 1.39 -9.53 7.72
C LEU A 157 2.57 -10.44 8.07
N GLY A 158 2.33 -11.75 8.01
CA GLY A 158 3.32 -12.77 8.36
C GLY A 158 3.64 -12.93 9.86
N GLY A 159 3.11 -12.07 10.73
CA GLY A 159 3.32 -12.16 12.19
C GLY A 159 4.79 -12.07 12.60
N ARG A 160 5.61 -11.33 11.83
CA ARG A 160 7.07 -11.22 12.01
C ARG A 160 7.50 -10.04 12.87
N THR A 161 6.56 -9.22 13.32
CA THR A 161 6.84 -8.07 14.19
C THR A 161 6.08 -8.15 15.52
N CYS A 162 6.58 -7.42 16.51
CA CYS A 162 5.93 -7.16 17.79
C CYS A 162 6.03 -5.68 18.17
N ALA A 163 5.14 -5.22 19.04
CA ALA A 163 5.11 -3.86 19.56
C ALA A 163 4.80 -3.84 21.06
N GLU A 164 5.09 -2.72 21.71
CA GLU A 164 4.68 -2.45 23.10
C GLU A 164 3.21 -2.03 23.15
N ARG A 165 2.45 -2.55 24.10
CA ARG A 165 1.04 -2.19 24.34
C ARG A 165 0.84 -1.35 25.60
N GLY A 166 1.79 -1.46 26.53
CA GLY A 166 1.79 -0.76 27.80
C GLY A 166 2.39 0.63 27.68
N ASP A 167 3.19 1.01 28.68
CA ASP A 167 3.89 2.28 28.69
C ASP A 167 5.04 2.27 27.68
N LEU A 168 4.93 3.09 26.62
CA LEU A 168 5.99 3.28 25.64
C LEU A 168 7.27 3.84 26.27
N ARG A 169 7.21 4.45 27.45
CA ARG A 169 8.40 4.96 28.16
C ARG A 169 9.11 3.90 29.00
N HIS A 170 8.64 2.64 28.98
CA HIS A 170 9.33 1.54 29.63
C HIS A 170 10.80 1.47 29.14
N PRO A 171 11.80 1.28 30.04
CA PRO A 171 13.21 1.36 29.66
C PRO A 171 13.63 0.43 28.52
N GLY A 172 13.04 -0.75 28.43
CA GLY A 172 13.32 -1.70 27.34
C GLY A 172 12.78 -1.23 25.98
N HIS A 173 11.60 -0.60 25.94
CA HIS A 173 11.06 0.00 24.72
C HIS A 173 11.90 1.21 24.29
N MET A 174 12.23 2.10 25.23
CA MET A 174 13.12 3.25 24.99
C MET A 174 14.46 2.81 24.42
N ALA A 175 15.09 1.79 25.01
CA ALA A 175 16.37 1.25 24.53
C ALA A 175 16.26 0.66 23.12
N LEU A 176 15.15 -0.01 22.80
CA LEU A 176 14.91 -0.55 21.46
C LEU A 176 14.72 0.55 20.41
N VAL A 177 13.89 1.56 20.68
CA VAL A 177 13.71 2.71 19.78
C VAL A 177 15.05 3.41 19.55
N GLN A 178 15.82 3.63 20.62
CA GLN A 178 17.15 4.23 20.55
C GLN A 178 18.10 3.40 19.68
N ALA A 179 18.26 2.11 19.96
CA ALA A 179 19.15 1.22 19.22
C ALA A 179 18.77 1.14 17.73
N HIS A 180 17.46 1.12 17.45
CA HIS A 180 16.93 1.06 16.10
C HIS A 180 17.27 2.35 15.31
N LEU A 181 17.00 3.52 15.87
CA LEU A 181 17.31 4.81 15.22
C LEU A 181 18.81 5.05 15.09
N ASP A 182 19.60 4.64 16.08
CA ASP A 182 21.06 4.70 16.04
C ASP A 182 21.62 3.83 14.92
N ALA A 183 21.05 2.64 14.72
CA ALA A 183 21.44 1.75 13.64
C ALA A 183 21.16 2.36 12.26
N TYR A 184 20.02 3.05 12.08
CA TYR A 184 19.70 3.78 10.85
C TYR A 184 20.66 4.95 10.60
N LEU A 185 20.87 5.82 11.60
CA LEU A 185 21.82 6.93 11.44
C LEU A 185 23.24 6.41 11.17
N HIS A 186 23.65 5.31 11.80
CA HIS A 186 24.97 4.74 11.57
C HIS A 186 25.13 4.15 10.16
N GLN A 187 24.18 3.31 9.73
CA GLN A 187 24.28 2.56 8.48
C GLN A 187 23.84 3.37 7.25
N TRP A 188 23.00 4.39 7.45
CA TRP A 188 22.35 5.16 6.40
C TRP A 188 22.43 6.68 6.63
N SER A 189 23.44 7.18 7.36
CA SER A 189 23.66 8.65 7.59
C SER A 189 23.75 9.49 6.32
N ARG A 190 23.96 8.87 5.15
CA ARG A 190 24.02 9.57 3.86
C ARG A 190 22.67 10.04 3.33
N VAL A 191 21.55 9.73 4.00
CA VAL A 191 20.22 10.16 3.55
C VAL A 191 19.88 11.53 4.09
N ASP A 192 19.12 12.29 3.31
CA ASP A 192 18.73 13.66 3.66
C ASP A 192 17.61 13.67 4.72
N GLU A 193 16.81 12.60 4.81
CA GLU A 193 15.65 12.55 5.71
C GLU A 193 15.30 11.12 6.17
N LEU A 194 15.03 10.97 7.47
CA LEU A 194 14.40 9.80 8.07
C LEU A 194 12.93 10.11 8.40
N THR A 195 12.02 9.34 7.79
CA THR A 195 10.59 9.40 8.12
C THR A 195 10.27 8.34 9.18
N LEU A 196 9.86 8.78 10.37
CA LEU A 196 9.38 7.95 11.45
C LEU A 196 7.90 7.63 11.22
N VAL A 197 7.63 6.44 10.68
CA VAL A 197 6.30 6.00 10.29
C VAL A 197 5.58 5.40 11.49
N MET A 198 4.45 5.99 11.87
CA MET A 198 3.57 5.37 12.86
C MET A 198 3.06 4.02 12.32
N PRO A 199 3.06 2.95 13.16
CA PRO A 199 2.55 1.64 12.78
C PRO A 199 1.16 1.69 12.14
N GLU A 200 0.91 0.82 11.18
CA GLU A 200 -0.39 0.71 10.50
C GLU A 200 -1.49 0.14 11.43
N PHE A 201 -1.11 -0.80 12.30
CA PHE A 201 -2.01 -1.45 13.25
C PHE A 201 -1.51 -1.25 14.68
N PRO A 202 -1.41 0.01 15.16
CA PRO A 202 -0.80 0.30 16.44
C PRO A 202 -1.64 -0.26 17.59
N LYS A 203 -0.96 -0.59 18.70
CA LYS A 203 -1.54 -1.24 19.89
C LYS A 203 -1.23 -0.50 21.20
N ALA A 204 -0.75 0.74 21.10
CA ALA A 204 -0.32 1.56 22.24
C ALA A 204 -1.45 2.46 22.75
N ASP A 205 -2.66 1.92 22.85
CA ASP A 205 -3.89 2.67 23.12
C ASP A 205 -4.27 2.72 24.61
N SER A 206 -3.47 2.16 25.51
CA SER A 206 -3.79 2.05 26.94
C SER A 206 -3.53 3.36 27.72
N ALA A 207 -2.42 4.06 27.43
CA ALA A 207 -1.96 5.24 28.17
C ALA A 207 -2.37 6.59 27.54
N TYR A 208 -3.27 6.58 26.55
CA TYR A 208 -3.56 7.76 25.72
C TYR A 208 -4.13 8.97 26.48
N ARG A 209 -4.87 8.75 27.58
CA ARG A 209 -5.43 9.84 28.39
C ARG A 209 -4.34 10.58 29.15
N ASP A 210 -3.48 9.85 29.84
CA ASP A 210 -2.34 10.42 30.57
C ASP A 210 -1.37 11.12 29.60
N ALA A 211 -1.17 10.51 28.43
CA ALA A 211 -0.39 11.12 27.34
C ALA A 211 -1.00 12.44 26.85
N TRP A 212 -2.32 12.48 26.64
CA TRP A 212 -3.03 13.71 26.25
C TRP A 212 -2.92 14.80 27.34
N GLU A 213 -3.11 14.45 28.61
CA GLU A 213 -2.97 15.40 29.72
C GLU A 213 -1.55 15.94 29.85
N ALA A 214 -0.54 15.11 29.60
CA ALA A 214 0.86 15.55 29.57
C ALA A 214 1.13 16.53 28.42
N LEU A 215 0.66 16.21 27.21
CA LEU A 215 0.74 17.09 26.06
C LEU A 215 -0.02 18.40 26.29
N ASP A 216 -1.20 18.36 26.91
CA ASP A 216 -1.99 19.54 27.21
C ASP A 216 -1.31 20.44 28.25
N ARG A 217 -0.76 19.87 29.33
CA ARG A 217 -0.01 20.66 30.32
C ARG A 217 1.19 21.36 29.71
N LYS A 218 1.86 20.76 28.73
CA LYS A 218 3.07 21.30 28.09
C LYS A 218 2.76 22.29 26.96
N PHE A 219 1.77 21.98 26.13
CA PHE A 219 1.51 22.68 24.85
C PHE A 219 0.12 23.33 24.77
N GLY A 220 -0.75 23.11 25.75
CA GLY A 220 -2.11 23.64 25.78
C GLY A 220 -2.99 23.12 24.64
N VAL A 221 -2.85 21.85 24.24
CA VAL A 221 -3.59 21.27 23.10
C VAL A 221 -5.11 21.23 23.32
N ALA A 222 -5.58 21.09 24.57
CA ALA A 222 -7.00 21.07 24.92
C ALA A 222 -7.69 22.42 24.73
N SER A 223 -6.93 23.51 24.61
CA SER A 223 -7.47 24.82 24.23
C SER A 223 -7.94 24.89 22.77
N VAL A 224 -7.50 23.97 21.92
CA VAL A 224 -7.88 23.89 20.50
C VAL A 224 -8.97 22.86 20.28
N MET A 225 -8.80 21.67 20.88
CA MET A 225 -9.67 20.52 20.67
C MET A 225 -9.62 19.62 21.90
N SER A 226 -10.74 19.07 22.35
CA SER A 226 -10.74 18.07 23.42
C SER A 226 -10.34 16.68 22.92
N LEU A 227 -9.84 15.83 23.81
CA LEU A 227 -9.51 14.44 23.47
C LEU A 227 -10.71 13.66 22.91
N ASP A 228 -11.91 13.88 23.48
CA ASP A 228 -13.12 13.20 23.03
C ASP A 228 -13.54 13.68 21.63
N GLN A 229 -13.37 14.98 21.32
CA GLN A 229 -13.58 15.52 19.98
C GLN A 229 -12.59 14.91 18.97
N LEU A 230 -11.31 14.82 19.34
CA LEU A 230 -10.27 14.22 18.50
C LEU A 230 -10.61 12.77 18.13
N ILE A 231 -11.02 11.96 19.10
CA ILE A 231 -11.43 10.56 18.86
C ILE A 231 -12.71 10.51 18.02
N ALA A 232 -13.70 11.35 18.31
CA ALA A 232 -14.93 11.40 17.53
C ALA A 232 -14.67 11.74 16.04
N GLU A 233 -13.79 12.71 15.76
CA GLU A 233 -13.42 13.10 14.39
C GLU A 233 -12.60 12.02 13.65
N SER A 234 -11.98 11.08 14.37
CA SER A 234 -11.25 9.95 13.75
C SER A 234 -12.18 8.89 13.12
N SER A 235 -13.43 8.82 13.58
CA SER A 235 -14.38 7.72 13.29
C SER A 235 -15.05 7.73 11.91
N GLY A 236 -14.40 8.32 10.90
CA GLY A 236 -14.91 8.48 9.52
C GLY A 236 -14.92 7.19 8.68
N LEU A 237 -14.76 7.34 7.36
CA LEU A 237 -14.72 6.26 6.33
C LEU A 237 -13.64 5.17 6.53
N THR A 238 -13.01 5.11 7.71
CA THR A 238 -11.91 4.23 8.09
C THR A 238 -12.14 2.76 7.72
N PRO A 239 -11.28 2.18 6.88
CA PRO A 239 -11.25 0.74 6.67
C PRO A 239 -10.98 -0.01 7.98
N GLY A 240 -11.76 -1.05 8.27
CA GLY A 240 -11.72 -1.77 9.55
C GLY A 240 -12.58 -1.16 10.66
N GLY A 241 -13.34 -0.10 10.35
CA GLY A 241 -14.42 0.41 11.18
C GLY A 241 -13.97 1.30 12.35
N ARG A 242 -14.96 1.75 13.12
CA ARG A 242 -14.76 2.72 14.21
C ARG A 242 -13.81 2.24 15.30
N GLU A 243 -13.88 0.96 15.69
CA GLU A 243 -13.01 0.42 16.73
C GLU A 243 -11.53 0.53 16.34
N ARG A 244 -11.21 0.25 15.08
CA ARG A 244 -9.87 0.42 14.54
C ARG A 244 -9.47 1.90 14.54
N ALA A 245 -10.34 2.79 14.06
CA ALA A 245 -10.08 4.23 14.05
C ALA A 245 -9.77 4.78 15.45
N ASP A 246 -10.60 4.41 16.44
CA ASP A 246 -10.43 4.81 17.82
C ASP A 246 -9.09 4.31 18.38
N ARG A 247 -8.72 3.05 18.11
CA ARG A 247 -7.44 2.48 18.56
C ARG A 247 -6.23 3.18 17.92
N GLU A 248 -6.29 3.45 16.62
CA GLU A 248 -5.24 4.17 15.90
C GLU A 248 -5.05 5.59 16.46
N MET A 249 -6.13 6.34 16.63
CA MET A 249 -6.08 7.70 17.18
C MET A 249 -5.51 7.71 18.61
N LYS A 250 -5.98 6.81 19.49
CA LYS A 250 -5.46 6.68 20.85
C LYS A 250 -3.97 6.35 20.87
N SER A 251 -3.55 5.41 20.01
CA SER A 251 -2.14 5.04 19.90
C SER A 251 -1.28 6.19 19.38
N ALA A 252 -1.77 6.96 18.40
CA ALA A 252 -1.07 8.11 17.86
C ALA A 252 -0.84 9.19 18.94
N VAL A 253 -1.82 9.44 19.81
CA VAL A 253 -1.65 10.34 20.97
C VAL A 253 -0.54 9.84 21.90
N SER A 254 -0.55 8.55 22.26
CA SER A 254 0.51 7.95 23.09
C SER A 254 1.89 8.07 22.43
N MET A 255 1.97 7.81 21.13
CA MET A 255 3.23 7.86 20.35
C MET A 255 3.75 9.29 20.20
N LEU A 256 2.88 10.29 20.02
CA LEU A 256 3.30 11.70 19.98
C LEU A 256 3.87 12.15 21.31
N HIS A 257 3.22 11.78 22.43
CA HIS A 257 3.76 12.06 23.76
C HIS A 257 5.10 11.35 24.00
N PHE A 258 5.25 10.10 23.52
CA PHE A 258 6.53 9.41 23.55
C PHE A 258 7.59 10.17 22.76
N LEU A 259 7.31 10.56 21.51
CA LEU A 259 8.29 11.22 20.63
C LEU A 259 8.74 12.57 21.19
N ASP A 260 7.83 13.36 21.76
CA ASP A 260 8.15 14.61 22.46
C ASP A 260 9.23 14.39 23.52
N GLY A 261 8.98 13.47 24.47
CA GLY A 261 9.94 13.17 25.51
C GLY A 261 11.20 12.46 25.02
N PHE A 262 11.10 11.61 24.00
CA PHE A 262 12.22 10.87 23.44
C PHE A 262 13.20 11.80 22.73
N PHE A 263 12.71 12.75 21.93
CA PHE A 263 13.57 13.72 21.24
C PHE A 263 14.34 14.60 22.23
N GLU A 264 13.70 15.05 23.32
CA GLU A 264 14.37 15.84 24.35
C GLU A 264 15.48 15.08 25.10
N GLN A 265 15.36 13.75 25.21
CA GLN A 265 16.23 12.94 26.09
C GLN A 265 17.31 12.17 25.33
N SER A 266 17.08 11.83 24.06
CA SER A 266 17.95 10.92 23.28
C SER A 266 19.12 11.61 22.58
N GLY A 267 19.05 12.93 22.37
CA GLY A 267 20.01 13.64 21.51
C GLY A 267 19.94 13.20 20.03
N ILE A 268 18.86 12.54 19.60
CA ILE A 268 18.75 11.99 18.24
C ILE A 268 18.63 13.10 17.19
N LEU A 269 17.96 14.22 17.51
CA LEU A 269 17.80 15.34 16.59
C LEU A 269 19.13 16.05 16.34
N GLU A 270 19.93 16.24 17.37
CA GLU A 270 21.27 16.83 17.28
C GLU A 270 22.21 15.93 16.47
N ARG A 271 22.13 14.61 16.65
CA ARG A 271 22.93 13.65 15.89
C ARG A 271 22.50 13.57 14.43
N GLY A 272 21.19 13.63 14.14
CA GLY A 272 20.70 13.75 12.78
C GLY A 272 21.19 15.04 12.12
N ALA A 273 21.05 16.18 12.79
CA ALA A 273 21.56 17.46 12.31
C ALA A 273 23.09 17.43 12.06
N ALA A 274 23.86 16.78 12.91
CA ALA A 274 25.31 16.60 12.71
C ALA A 274 25.65 15.73 11.49
N ALA A 275 24.72 14.86 11.06
CA ALA A 275 24.81 14.05 9.85
C ALA A 275 24.12 14.69 8.63
N ASP A 276 23.59 15.91 8.76
CA ASP A 276 22.73 16.57 7.76
C ASP A 276 21.45 15.77 7.40
N THR A 277 20.98 14.95 8.34
CA THR A 277 19.75 14.15 8.22
C THR A 277 18.61 14.79 8.99
N LYS A 278 17.49 15.06 8.31
CA LYS A 278 16.26 15.60 8.90
C LYS A 278 15.34 14.49 9.40
N PHE A 279 14.39 14.84 10.27
CA PHE A 279 13.34 13.94 10.72
C PHE A 279 11.96 14.42 10.28
N THR A 280 11.14 13.49 9.84
CA THR A 280 9.72 13.69 9.57
C THR A 280 8.92 12.61 10.27
N ILE A 281 7.74 12.93 10.81
CA ILE A 281 6.84 11.93 11.38
C ILE A 281 5.74 11.65 10.37
N SER A 282 5.61 10.39 9.96
CA SER A 282 4.49 9.96 9.13
C SER A 282 3.35 9.48 10.04
N LEU A 283 2.27 10.25 10.04
CA LEU A 283 1.05 9.97 10.80
C LEU A 283 0.21 8.88 10.12
N ALA A 284 -0.50 8.07 10.93
CA ALA A 284 -1.36 7.00 10.42
C ALA A 284 -2.64 7.53 9.73
N VAL A 285 -3.29 6.68 8.92
CA VAL A 285 -4.44 7.03 8.06
C VAL A 285 -5.55 7.80 8.79
N THR A 286 -5.94 7.34 9.98
CA THR A 286 -7.10 7.89 10.70
C THR A 286 -6.79 9.17 11.47
N THR A 287 -5.53 9.60 11.48
CA THR A 287 -5.00 10.56 12.46
C THR A 287 -4.92 12.00 11.97
N ALA A 288 -5.43 12.30 10.76
CA ALA A 288 -5.53 13.66 10.22
C ALA A 288 -6.16 14.70 11.19
N PRO A 289 -7.12 14.37 12.09
CA PRO A 289 -7.59 15.32 13.11
C PRO A 289 -6.48 15.90 14.02
N LEU A 290 -5.33 15.22 14.15
CA LEU A 290 -4.18 15.73 14.91
C LEU A 290 -3.56 16.98 14.29
N PHE A 291 -3.82 17.29 13.02
CA PHE A 291 -3.30 18.49 12.36
C PHE A 291 -3.58 19.79 13.11
N LYS A 292 -4.72 19.87 13.80
CA LYS A 292 -5.12 21.02 14.62
C LYS A 292 -4.15 21.34 15.77
N VAL A 293 -3.33 20.37 16.18
CA VAL A 293 -2.46 20.49 17.36
C VAL A 293 -1.01 20.10 17.08
N ILE A 294 -0.72 19.40 15.98
CA ILE A 294 0.58 18.80 15.70
C ILE A 294 1.70 19.85 15.57
N ASP A 295 1.40 21.03 15.04
CA ASP A 295 2.32 22.15 14.88
C ASP A 295 2.80 22.77 16.21
N ARG A 296 2.10 22.45 17.31
CA ARG A 296 2.46 22.84 18.68
C ARG A 296 3.32 21.80 19.38
N VAL A 297 3.14 20.52 19.03
CA VAL A 297 3.77 19.38 19.71
C VAL A 297 5.13 19.06 19.09
N LEU A 298 5.27 19.19 17.77
CA LEU A 298 6.51 18.83 17.10
C LEU A 298 7.65 19.82 17.40
N PRO A 299 8.88 19.33 17.68
CA PRO A 299 10.03 20.20 17.80
C PRO A 299 10.33 20.97 16.51
N PRO A 300 10.93 22.16 16.59
CA PRO A 300 11.34 22.91 15.40
C PRO A 300 12.23 22.08 14.47
N GLY A 301 11.94 22.12 13.17
CA GLY A 301 12.70 21.41 12.15
C GLY A 301 12.25 19.96 11.90
N VAL A 302 11.39 19.39 12.74
CA VAL A 302 10.74 18.10 12.47
C VAL A 302 9.54 18.31 11.55
N GLY A 303 9.49 17.57 10.44
CA GLY A 303 8.39 17.61 9.47
C GLY A 303 7.24 16.66 9.83
N VAL A 304 6.14 16.79 9.09
CA VAL A 304 5.02 15.85 9.11
C VAL A 304 4.74 15.32 7.71
N GLU A 305 4.51 14.02 7.62
CA GLU A 305 3.98 13.33 6.45
C GLU A 305 2.64 12.70 6.85
N ASN A 306 1.66 12.69 5.96
CA ASN A 306 0.41 11.99 6.24
C ASN A 306 -0.24 11.46 4.98
N VAL A 307 -0.77 10.24 5.13
CA VAL A 307 -1.77 9.66 4.26
C VAL A 307 -3.15 10.03 4.82
N LEU A 308 -3.88 10.90 4.13
CA LEU A 308 -5.22 11.31 4.58
C LEU A 308 -6.20 10.12 4.61
N GLU A 309 -6.00 9.19 3.66
CA GLU A 309 -6.65 7.90 3.53
C GLU A 309 -5.87 7.00 2.56
N TYR A 310 -6.02 5.67 2.68
CA TYR A 310 -5.42 4.62 1.87
C TYR A 310 -5.49 4.91 0.37
N THR A 311 -6.63 5.39 -0.13
CA THR A 311 -6.83 5.65 -1.56
C THR A 311 -7.05 7.14 -1.84
N ALA A 312 -6.71 7.59 -3.05
CA ALA A 312 -6.85 8.99 -3.43
C ALA A 312 -8.31 9.48 -3.36
N SER A 313 -9.29 8.66 -3.77
CA SER A 313 -10.70 9.09 -3.74
C SER A 313 -11.23 9.22 -2.31
N ARG A 314 -10.76 8.37 -1.39
CA ARG A 314 -11.05 8.48 0.05
C ARG A 314 -10.33 9.70 0.66
N ALA A 315 -9.09 9.95 0.28
CA ALA A 315 -8.33 11.12 0.71
C ALA A 315 -8.99 12.44 0.30
N VAL A 316 -9.56 12.54 -0.91
CA VAL A 316 -10.33 13.74 -1.34
C VAL A 316 -11.49 14.04 -0.38
N ARG A 317 -12.16 13.02 0.17
CA ARG A 317 -13.26 13.18 1.14
C ARG A 317 -12.79 13.67 2.51
N ARG A 318 -11.49 13.56 2.79
CA ARG A 318 -10.83 14.02 4.03
C ARG A 318 -9.91 15.23 3.80
N MET A 319 -9.92 15.80 2.59
CA MET A 319 -9.06 16.92 2.19
C MET A 319 -9.25 18.19 3.04
N HIS A 320 -10.41 18.34 3.70
CA HIS A 320 -10.67 19.48 4.59
C HIS A 320 -9.73 19.53 5.80
N TYR A 321 -9.26 18.38 6.32
CA TYR A 321 -8.29 18.36 7.42
C TYR A 321 -6.98 19.07 7.07
N MET A 322 -6.58 19.09 5.80
CA MET A 322 -5.33 19.74 5.40
C MET A 322 -5.29 21.23 5.80
N GLU A 323 -6.46 21.88 5.90
CA GLU A 323 -6.59 23.29 6.30
C GLU A 323 -6.29 23.53 7.78
N ASP A 324 -6.36 22.49 8.60
CA ASP A 324 -6.10 22.56 10.03
C ASP A 324 -4.59 22.58 10.35
N LEU A 325 -3.73 22.24 9.38
CA LEU A 325 -2.28 22.24 9.54
C LEU A 325 -1.65 23.56 9.12
N ASP A 326 -0.94 24.22 10.04
CA ASP A 326 -0.12 25.38 9.71
C ASP A 326 1.21 24.97 9.07
N ALA A 327 1.20 24.84 7.74
CA ALA A 327 2.38 24.49 6.93
C ALA A 327 3.50 25.55 6.97
N THR A 328 3.27 26.74 7.55
CA THR A 328 4.32 27.75 7.77
C THR A 328 5.16 27.45 9.02
N ARG A 329 4.63 26.64 9.93
CA ARG A 329 5.29 26.24 11.18
C ARG A 329 5.93 24.86 11.10
N VAL A 330 5.28 23.92 10.40
CA VAL A 330 5.76 22.55 10.22
C VAL A 330 5.76 22.20 8.74
N GLY A 331 6.90 21.71 8.23
CA GLY A 331 6.99 21.24 6.85
C GLY A 331 6.11 20.01 6.64
N ALA A 332 5.13 20.12 5.74
CA ALA A 332 4.14 19.09 5.49
C ALA A 332 4.33 18.37 4.14
N LEU A 333 4.31 17.04 4.14
CA LEU A 333 4.25 16.20 2.95
C LEU A 333 2.92 15.44 2.89
N LEU A 334 2.31 15.43 1.71
CA LEU A 334 1.13 14.61 1.44
C LEU A 334 1.55 13.26 0.84
N ASP A 335 1.20 12.15 1.47
CA ASP A 335 1.30 10.83 0.82
C ASP A 335 0.08 10.66 -0.12
N VAL A 336 0.37 10.47 -1.41
CA VAL A 336 -0.60 10.41 -2.50
C VAL A 336 -0.58 9.02 -3.13
N THR A 337 -1.62 8.26 -2.88
CA THR A 337 -1.80 6.93 -3.50
C THR A 337 -2.19 7.05 -4.97
N LEU A 338 -1.39 6.48 -5.86
CA LEU A 338 -1.65 6.42 -7.30
C LEU A 338 -2.44 5.15 -7.68
N GLN A 339 -2.16 4.08 -6.95
CA GLN A 339 -2.82 2.77 -7.02
C GLN A 339 -2.68 2.13 -5.63
N ASP A 340 -3.72 1.45 -5.16
CA ASP A 340 -3.73 0.81 -3.85
C ASP A 340 -3.71 -0.72 -3.95
N ASP A 341 -2.89 -1.35 -3.11
CA ASP A 341 -2.75 -2.80 -3.02
C ASP A 341 -4.03 -3.52 -2.64
N ASN A 342 -4.95 -2.90 -1.89
CA ASN A 342 -6.20 -3.55 -1.47
C ASN A 342 -7.14 -3.81 -2.66
N GLY A 343 -7.04 -3.02 -3.72
CA GLY A 343 -7.70 -3.28 -5.01
C GLY A 343 -6.97 -4.32 -5.88
N GLY A 344 -5.80 -4.78 -5.44
CA GLY A 344 -5.00 -5.78 -6.15
C GLY A 344 -4.48 -5.30 -7.50
N TRP A 345 -4.24 -6.26 -8.41
CA TRP A 345 -3.82 -5.98 -9.78
C TRP A 345 -4.99 -5.62 -10.69
N LEU A 346 -6.03 -4.94 -10.20
CA LEU A 346 -7.06 -4.36 -11.06
C LEU A 346 -6.59 -3.00 -11.62
N PRO A 347 -7.00 -2.60 -12.84
CA PRO A 347 -6.77 -1.26 -13.36
C PRO A 347 -7.37 -0.19 -12.44
N GLN A 348 -6.51 0.65 -11.87
CA GLN A 348 -6.89 1.76 -11.01
C GLN A 348 -6.32 3.06 -11.60
N VAL A 349 -7.19 4.05 -11.78
CA VAL A 349 -6.82 5.36 -12.31
C VAL A 349 -7.35 6.42 -11.35
N ALA A 350 -6.45 7.24 -10.82
CA ALA A 350 -6.77 8.21 -9.77
C ALA A 350 -6.43 9.65 -10.15
N THR A 351 -6.22 9.96 -11.44
CA THR A 351 -5.69 11.25 -11.90
C THR A 351 -6.50 12.45 -11.40
N GLN A 352 -7.83 12.41 -11.49
CA GLN A 352 -8.69 13.49 -10.99
C GLN A 352 -8.55 13.69 -9.47
N SER A 353 -8.58 12.61 -8.68
CA SER A 353 -8.44 12.68 -7.22
C SER A 353 -7.06 13.21 -6.81
N VAL A 354 -6.01 12.70 -7.45
CA VAL A 354 -4.63 13.17 -7.27
C VAL A 354 -4.52 14.66 -7.60
N HIS A 355 -5.09 15.10 -8.72
CA HIS A 355 -5.08 16.51 -9.10
C HIS A 355 -5.69 17.42 -8.03
N LEU A 356 -6.86 17.06 -7.50
CA LEU A 356 -7.55 17.82 -6.44
C LEU A 356 -6.67 17.94 -5.18
N LEU A 357 -6.10 16.82 -4.75
CA LEU A 357 -5.22 16.75 -3.58
C LEU A 357 -3.96 17.63 -3.75
N LEU A 358 -3.32 17.58 -4.92
CA LEU A 358 -2.14 18.40 -5.20
C LEU A 358 -2.47 19.90 -5.23
N ARG A 359 -3.59 20.29 -5.86
CA ARG A 359 -4.01 21.69 -5.89
C ARG A 359 -4.27 22.22 -4.48
N GLN A 360 -4.88 21.41 -3.62
CA GLN A 360 -5.07 21.76 -2.22
C GLN A 360 -3.72 21.89 -1.48
N ALA A 361 -2.80 20.93 -1.63
CA ALA A 361 -1.47 20.98 -1.02
C ALA A 361 -0.69 22.24 -1.45
N GLN A 362 -0.73 22.56 -2.75
CA GLN A 362 -0.13 23.78 -3.32
C GLN A 362 -0.75 25.05 -2.71
N ARG A 363 -2.08 25.12 -2.66
CA ARG A 363 -2.81 26.26 -2.10
C ARG A 363 -2.47 26.50 -0.63
N LEU A 364 -2.29 25.44 0.14
CA LEU A 364 -1.98 25.48 1.57
C LEU A 364 -0.48 25.62 1.86
N GLY A 365 0.37 25.70 0.83
CA GLY A 365 1.81 25.87 1.03
C GLY A 365 2.52 24.63 1.59
N TRP A 366 1.96 23.43 1.41
CA TRP A 366 2.62 22.20 1.80
C TRP A 366 3.94 22.02 1.04
N ARG A 367 4.95 21.43 1.70
CA ARG A 367 6.32 21.25 1.16
C ARG A 367 6.31 20.41 -0.11
N GLY A 368 5.38 19.46 -0.22
CA GLY A 368 5.22 18.63 -1.40
C GLY A 368 4.45 17.35 -1.15
N PHE A 369 4.79 16.31 -1.91
CA PHE A 369 4.13 15.02 -1.84
C PHE A 369 5.10 13.85 -1.96
N VAL A 370 4.64 12.70 -1.49
CA VAL A 370 5.23 11.38 -1.65
C VAL A 370 4.23 10.52 -2.39
N THR A 371 4.65 9.76 -3.40
CA THR A 371 3.74 8.82 -4.08
C THR A 371 3.64 7.51 -3.33
N ARG A 372 2.49 6.84 -3.36
CA ARG A 372 2.31 5.44 -2.92
C ARG A 372 1.66 4.62 -4.03
N TYR A 373 2.22 3.46 -4.36
CA TYR A 373 1.74 2.57 -5.42
C TYR A 373 2.35 1.16 -5.30
N TRP A 374 1.75 0.20 -6.01
CA TRP A 374 2.27 -1.18 -6.14
C TRP A 374 2.52 -1.57 -7.60
N PRO A 375 1.53 -1.95 -8.43
CA PRO A 375 1.75 -2.09 -9.86
C PRO A 375 2.03 -0.72 -10.50
N VAL A 376 2.77 -0.75 -11.61
CA VAL A 376 3.08 0.46 -12.42
C VAL A 376 2.33 0.51 -13.75
N GLY A 377 1.53 -0.51 -14.07
CA GLY A 377 0.99 -0.73 -15.41
C GLY A 377 0.03 0.35 -15.91
N ASP A 378 -0.63 1.06 -14.99
CA ASP A 378 -1.72 2.01 -15.19
C ASP A 378 -1.43 3.41 -14.63
N LEU A 379 -0.22 3.65 -14.14
CA LEU A 379 0.14 4.91 -13.49
C LEU A 379 0.45 6.06 -14.45
N ASP A 380 0.72 5.76 -15.74
CA ASP A 380 1.17 6.75 -16.74
C ASP A 380 0.35 8.06 -16.70
N PRO A 381 -1.00 8.05 -16.68
CA PRO A 381 -1.78 9.30 -16.70
C PRO A 381 -1.70 10.09 -15.38
N ALA A 382 -1.73 9.40 -14.23
CA ALA A 382 -1.60 10.04 -12.92
C ALA A 382 -0.20 10.65 -12.73
N VAL A 383 0.84 9.93 -13.17
CA VAL A 383 2.23 10.41 -13.13
C VAL A 383 2.44 11.58 -14.09
N ALA A 384 1.84 11.55 -15.28
CA ALA A 384 1.87 12.70 -16.20
C ALA A 384 1.24 13.95 -15.56
N CYS A 385 0.12 13.79 -14.86
CA CYS A 385 -0.52 14.88 -14.12
C CYS A 385 0.37 15.40 -12.98
N LEU A 386 0.96 14.52 -12.18
CA LEU A 386 1.89 14.88 -11.09
C LEU A 386 3.13 15.63 -11.59
N ALA A 387 3.72 15.15 -12.69
CA ALA A 387 4.93 15.74 -13.26
C ALA A 387 4.69 17.16 -13.77
N ARG A 388 3.52 17.41 -14.38
CA ARG A 388 3.15 18.71 -14.95
C ARG A 388 2.57 19.69 -13.93
N SER A 389 1.84 19.21 -12.92
CA SER A 389 1.14 20.07 -11.95
C SER A 389 2.08 20.98 -11.16
N ALA A 390 3.37 20.66 -11.12
CA ALA A 390 4.40 21.43 -10.43
C ALA A 390 4.77 22.76 -11.12
N TRP A 391 4.45 22.92 -12.40
CA TRP A 391 4.81 24.12 -13.18
C TRP A 391 3.71 24.61 -14.11
N ASP A 392 2.63 23.84 -14.27
CA ASP A 392 1.47 24.19 -15.10
C ASP A 392 0.24 24.50 -14.21
N ALA A 393 -0.02 25.80 -14.02
CA ALA A 393 -1.12 26.29 -13.17
C ALA A 393 -2.51 26.07 -13.79
N ASP A 394 -2.58 25.99 -15.12
CA ASP A 394 -3.84 25.82 -15.86
C ASP A 394 -4.12 24.34 -16.19
N LEU A 395 -3.19 23.45 -15.82
CA LEU A 395 -3.34 22.01 -15.99
C LEU A 395 -4.66 21.51 -15.41
N THR A 396 -5.38 20.74 -16.22
CA THR A 396 -6.53 19.92 -15.80
C THR A 396 -6.29 18.46 -16.16
N PRO A 397 -6.91 17.49 -15.46
CA PRO A 397 -6.83 16.08 -15.83
C PRO A 397 -7.25 15.80 -17.28
N ALA A 398 -8.26 16.52 -17.78
CA ALA A 398 -8.68 16.42 -19.18
C ALA A 398 -7.54 16.82 -20.15
N THR A 399 -6.88 17.94 -19.92
CA THR A 399 -5.75 18.39 -20.76
C THR A 399 -4.54 17.46 -20.66
N VAL A 400 -4.31 16.81 -19.50
CA VAL A 400 -3.27 15.79 -19.34
C VAL A 400 -3.58 14.56 -20.19
N TYR A 401 -4.82 14.08 -20.14
CA TYR A 401 -5.24 12.92 -20.92
C TYR A 401 -5.15 13.18 -22.40
N GLU A 402 -5.66 14.32 -22.87
CA GLU A 402 -5.59 14.68 -24.29
C GLU A 402 -4.15 14.73 -24.78
N ASP A 403 -3.27 15.46 -24.10
CA ASP A 403 -1.85 15.56 -24.45
C ASP A 403 -1.15 14.20 -24.39
N HIS A 404 -1.33 13.43 -23.31
CA HIS A 404 -0.69 12.14 -23.15
C HIS A 404 -1.11 11.12 -24.22
N PHE A 405 -2.42 10.96 -24.46
CA PHE A 405 -2.91 9.96 -25.41
C PHE A 405 -2.72 10.37 -26.87
N ASP A 406 -2.68 11.67 -27.17
CA ASP A 406 -2.29 12.16 -28.49
C ASP A 406 -0.87 11.70 -28.85
N HIS A 407 0.07 11.85 -27.94
CA HIS A 407 1.46 11.43 -28.15
C HIS A 407 1.64 9.89 -28.12
N VAL A 408 0.90 9.17 -27.27
CA VAL A 408 1.11 7.73 -27.05
C VAL A 408 0.34 6.86 -28.05
N PHE A 409 -0.83 7.28 -28.51
CA PHE A 409 -1.69 6.48 -29.40
C PHE A 409 -2.03 7.19 -30.73
N GLY A 410 -1.92 8.52 -30.77
CA GLY A 410 -2.24 9.34 -31.93
C GLY A 410 -3.59 10.06 -31.83
N PRO A 411 -3.74 11.23 -32.47
CA PRO A 411 -4.95 12.06 -32.41
C PRO A 411 -6.26 11.32 -32.68
N ARG A 412 -6.23 10.32 -33.58
CA ARG A 412 -7.42 9.55 -33.95
C ARG A 412 -7.94 8.65 -32.83
N ALA A 413 -7.10 8.25 -31.88
CA ALA A 413 -7.47 7.39 -30.75
C ALA A 413 -7.72 8.19 -29.45
N THR A 414 -7.18 9.41 -29.33
CA THR A 414 -7.17 10.25 -28.12
C THR A 414 -8.53 10.33 -27.42
N ALA A 415 -9.59 10.72 -28.13
CA ALA A 415 -10.90 10.91 -27.50
C ALA A 415 -11.46 9.64 -26.84
N ASP A 416 -11.26 8.48 -27.49
CA ASP A 416 -11.70 7.19 -26.97
C ASP A 416 -10.80 6.72 -25.80
N MET A 417 -9.50 6.98 -25.86
CA MET A 417 -8.57 6.71 -24.74
C MET A 417 -8.92 7.55 -23.50
N CYS A 418 -9.18 8.86 -23.68
CA CYS A 418 -9.67 9.73 -22.61
C CYS A 418 -11.00 9.23 -22.02
N ARG A 419 -11.90 8.67 -22.85
CA ARG A 419 -13.15 8.08 -22.39
C ARG A 419 -12.91 6.83 -21.54
N VAL A 420 -11.97 5.96 -21.94
CA VAL A 420 -11.58 4.80 -21.15
C VAL A 420 -11.06 5.23 -19.79
N MET A 421 -10.16 6.22 -19.72
CA MET A 421 -9.63 6.68 -18.43
C MET A 421 -10.71 7.20 -17.48
N ARG A 422 -11.68 7.97 -17.98
CA ARG A 422 -12.81 8.43 -17.14
C ARG A 422 -13.63 7.27 -16.58
N LEU A 423 -13.91 6.24 -17.40
CA LEU A 423 -14.59 5.03 -16.92
C LEU A 423 -13.75 4.26 -15.88
N LEU A 424 -12.43 4.23 -16.04
CA LEU A 424 -11.52 3.62 -15.07
C LEU A 424 -11.44 4.44 -13.77
N GLU A 425 -11.51 5.78 -13.83
CA GLU A 425 -11.62 6.62 -12.63
C GLU A 425 -12.92 6.34 -11.87
N ASP A 426 -14.06 6.27 -12.57
CA ASP A 426 -15.35 5.92 -11.96
C ASP A 426 -15.31 4.53 -11.32
N ALA A 427 -14.72 3.54 -12.01
CA ALA A 427 -14.49 2.21 -11.47
C ALA A 427 -13.58 2.22 -10.24
N THR A 428 -12.52 3.03 -10.24
CA THR A 428 -11.59 3.17 -9.10
C THR A 428 -12.29 3.75 -7.89
N ILE A 429 -13.20 4.72 -8.05
CA ILE A 429 -13.99 5.25 -6.94
C ILE A 429 -14.87 4.16 -6.31
N LEU A 430 -15.51 3.31 -7.11
CA LEU A 430 -16.29 2.18 -6.58
C LEU A 430 -15.40 1.14 -5.90
N LEU A 431 -14.23 0.84 -6.48
CA LEU A 431 -13.26 -0.06 -5.86
C LEU A 431 -12.85 0.44 -4.47
N ASP A 432 -12.49 1.72 -4.39
CA ASP A 432 -12.06 2.36 -3.16
C ASP A 432 -13.15 2.30 -2.09
N LEU A 433 -14.39 2.64 -2.44
CA LEU A 433 -15.46 2.83 -1.45
C LEU A 433 -16.15 1.52 -1.04
N ASP A 434 -16.41 0.64 -2.01
CA ASP A 434 -17.31 -0.49 -1.84
C ASP A 434 -16.62 -1.86 -1.95
N LEU A 435 -15.45 -1.94 -2.60
CA LEU A 435 -14.70 -3.18 -2.83
C LEU A 435 -13.27 -3.12 -2.26
N PHE A 436 -13.11 -2.42 -1.14
CA PHE A 436 -11.83 -2.38 -0.43
C PHE A 436 -11.45 -3.79 0.06
N TYR A 437 -10.19 -4.18 -0.11
CA TYR A 437 -9.66 -5.55 0.11
C TYR A 437 -10.14 -6.63 -0.87
N PHE A 438 -10.66 -6.28 -2.06
CA PHE A 438 -11.21 -7.28 -2.98
C PHE A 438 -10.19 -8.29 -3.52
N LEU A 439 -9.00 -7.83 -3.93
CA LEU A 439 -7.93 -8.67 -4.52
C LEU A 439 -6.55 -8.35 -3.93
N PHE A 440 -6.52 -8.01 -2.64
CA PHE A 440 -5.29 -7.74 -1.91
C PHE A 440 -4.31 -8.93 -2.07
N PRO A 441 -3.06 -8.73 -2.54
CA PRO A 441 -2.20 -9.83 -2.97
C PRO A 441 -1.50 -10.51 -1.79
N VAL A 442 -2.30 -11.07 -0.89
CA VAL A 442 -1.87 -11.80 0.31
C VAL A 442 -2.48 -13.19 0.33
N LEU A 443 -1.74 -14.14 0.91
CA LEU A 443 -2.23 -15.52 1.08
C LEU A 443 -3.52 -15.53 1.90
N GLY A 444 -4.48 -16.35 1.48
CA GLY A 444 -5.78 -16.48 2.16
C GLY A 444 -6.85 -15.52 1.65
N ILE A 445 -6.52 -14.59 0.76
CA ILE A 445 -7.49 -13.60 0.25
C ILE A 445 -8.67 -14.26 -0.47
N MET A 446 -8.45 -15.41 -1.13
CA MET A 446 -9.51 -16.12 -1.85
C MET A 446 -10.40 -16.94 -0.90
N GLY A 447 -10.06 -17.01 0.39
CA GLY A 447 -10.97 -17.48 1.43
C GLY A 447 -12.14 -16.53 1.70
N VAL A 448 -11.96 -15.22 1.50
CA VAL A 448 -12.99 -14.20 1.75
C VAL A 448 -14.31 -14.48 1.01
N PRO A 449 -14.34 -14.69 -0.32
CA PRO A 449 -15.60 -15.03 -1.01
C PRO A 449 -16.23 -16.32 -0.51
N LEU A 450 -15.42 -17.30 -0.08
CA LEU A 450 -15.91 -18.58 0.42
C LEU A 450 -16.57 -18.45 1.80
N GLU A 451 -16.08 -17.56 2.66
CA GLU A 451 -16.60 -17.32 4.01
C GLU A 451 -17.79 -16.34 4.03
N ARG A 452 -17.97 -15.56 2.95
CA ARG A 452 -19.00 -14.53 2.86
C ARG A 452 -20.41 -15.12 2.97
N THR A 453 -21.23 -14.56 3.87
CA THR A 453 -22.65 -14.90 4.02
C THR A 453 -23.60 -13.86 3.41
N GLU A 454 -23.11 -12.64 3.20
CA GLU A 454 -23.83 -11.55 2.55
C GLU A 454 -23.86 -11.72 1.02
N PRO A 455 -24.87 -11.17 0.32
CA PRO A 455 -24.86 -11.10 -1.13
C PRO A 455 -23.59 -10.45 -1.68
N THR A 456 -23.19 -10.86 -2.89
CA THR A 456 -22.13 -10.17 -3.65
C THR A 456 -22.46 -8.67 -3.77
N PRO A 457 -21.52 -7.76 -3.46
CA PRO A 457 -21.78 -6.32 -3.54
C PRO A 457 -22.14 -5.88 -4.97
N GLU A 458 -23.17 -5.04 -5.11
CA GLU A 458 -23.62 -4.51 -6.40
C GLU A 458 -22.50 -3.76 -7.15
N ALA A 459 -21.61 -3.10 -6.41
CA ALA A 459 -20.44 -2.41 -6.96
C ALA A 459 -19.57 -3.33 -7.83
N LEU A 460 -19.47 -4.63 -7.53
CA LEU A 460 -18.71 -5.58 -8.33
C LEU A 460 -19.27 -5.71 -9.76
N THR A 461 -20.59 -5.77 -9.87
CA THR A 461 -21.27 -5.82 -11.18
C THR A 461 -21.02 -4.53 -11.97
N HIS A 462 -21.10 -3.38 -11.31
CA HIS A 462 -20.84 -2.09 -11.95
C HIS A 462 -19.39 -1.95 -12.42
N VAL A 463 -18.41 -2.30 -11.58
CA VAL A 463 -16.99 -2.24 -11.95
C VAL A 463 -16.69 -3.18 -13.13
N ARG A 464 -17.17 -4.43 -13.09
CA ARG A 464 -16.99 -5.35 -14.22
C ARG A 464 -17.60 -4.80 -15.51
N ALA A 465 -18.82 -4.27 -15.46
CA ALA A 465 -19.48 -3.69 -16.64
C ALA A 465 -18.68 -2.49 -17.21
N MET A 466 -18.09 -1.66 -16.34
CA MET A 466 -17.20 -0.58 -16.76
C MET A 466 -15.93 -1.10 -17.42
N TYR A 467 -15.30 -2.15 -16.88
CA TYR A 467 -14.14 -2.80 -17.50
C TYR A 467 -14.46 -3.45 -18.84
N GLU A 468 -15.60 -4.13 -18.97
CA GLU A 468 -16.08 -4.66 -20.25
C GLU A 468 -16.31 -3.54 -21.27
N GLN A 469 -16.88 -2.42 -20.85
CA GLN A 469 -17.06 -1.26 -21.71
C GLN A 469 -15.72 -0.67 -22.14
N CYS A 470 -14.75 -0.53 -21.24
CA CYS A 470 -13.39 -0.11 -21.55
C CYS A 470 -12.77 -1.03 -22.61
N ARG A 471 -12.82 -2.35 -22.38
CA ARG A 471 -12.30 -3.36 -23.30
C ARG A 471 -12.93 -3.24 -24.69
N ARG A 472 -14.26 -3.08 -24.77
CA ARG A 472 -14.97 -2.87 -26.05
C ARG A 472 -14.56 -1.59 -26.78
N ILE A 473 -14.20 -0.53 -26.06
CA ILE A 473 -13.70 0.71 -26.67
C ILE A 473 -12.28 0.48 -27.22
N LEU A 474 -11.40 -0.12 -26.42
CA LEU A 474 -10.00 -0.38 -26.79
C LEU A 474 -9.87 -1.30 -28.01
N LEU A 475 -10.64 -2.39 -28.06
CA LEU A 475 -10.63 -3.34 -29.19
C LEU A 475 -11.02 -2.70 -30.53
N ARG A 476 -11.71 -1.54 -30.52
CA ARG A 476 -12.08 -0.80 -31.73
C ARG A 476 -11.02 0.22 -32.18
N GLN A 477 -9.92 0.37 -31.44
CA GLN A 477 -8.89 1.37 -31.75
C GLN A 477 -7.79 0.87 -32.68
N GLY A 478 -7.69 -0.44 -32.98
CA GLY A 478 -6.56 -1.02 -33.72
C GLY A 478 -6.17 -0.26 -35.00
N ASP A 479 -7.15 0.04 -35.87
CA ASP A 479 -6.92 0.75 -37.14
C ASP A 479 -6.78 2.28 -37.01
N ARG A 480 -6.80 2.78 -35.77
CA ARG A 480 -6.74 4.22 -35.43
C ARG A 480 -5.45 4.59 -34.71
N LEU A 481 -4.58 3.62 -34.44
CA LEU A 481 -3.29 3.83 -33.79
C LEU A 481 -2.29 4.40 -34.79
N GLU A 482 -1.61 5.48 -34.40
CA GLU A 482 -0.66 6.17 -35.29
C GLU A 482 0.76 6.21 -34.71
N ALA A 483 0.90 6.08 -33.39
CA ALA A 483 2.19 6.17 -32.71
C ALA A 483 2.96 4.82 -32.70
N PRO A 484 4.30 4.85 -32.72
CA PRO A 484 5.12 3.66 -32.52
C PRO A 484 4.82 3.01 -31.16
N SER A 485 4.80 1.67 -31.09
CA SER A 485 4.46 0.87 -29.89
C SER A 485 3.01 1.01 -29.37
N ALA A 486 2.16 1.83 -29.99
CA ALA A 486 0.77 2.00 -29.55
C ALA A 486 -0.01 0.68 -29.52
N ALA A 487 0.25 -0.22 -30.49
CA ALA A 487 -0.40 -1.53 -30.56
C ALA A 487 -0.04 -2.42 -29.35
N GLU A 488 1.24 -2.49 -28.97
CA GLU A 488 1.69 -3.26 -27.81
C GLU A 488 1.12 -2.69 -26.51
N ARG A 489 1.05 -1.35 -26.38
CA ARG A 489 0.42 -0.69 -25.23
C ARG A 489 -1.07 -0.97 -25.15
N LEU A 490 -1.77 -0.94 -26.29
CA LEU A 490 -3.18 -1.26 -26.38
C LEU A 490 -3.42 -2.73 -25.98
N GLU A 491 -2.60 -3.65 -26.49
CA GLU A 491 -2.68 -5.07 -26.16
C GLU A 491 -2.46 -5.32 -24.67
N TYR A 492 -1.48 -4.64 -24.06
CA TYR A 492 -1.26 -4.67 -22.61
C TYR A 492 -2.51 -4.24 -21.84
N MET A 493 -3.10 -3.09 -22.18
CA MET A 493 -4.31 -2.59 -21.51
C MET A 493 -5.50 -3.54 -21.67
N VAL A 494 -5.67 -4.13 -22.86
CA VAL A 494 -6.71 -5.13 -23.12
C VAL A 494 -6.48 -6.39 -22.27
N GLY A 495 -5.27 -6.92 -22.24
CA GLY A 495 -4.91 -8.09 -21.43
C GLY A 495 -5.13 -7.87 -19.93
N ARG A 496 -4.82 -6.66 -19.44
CA ARG A 496 -5.10 -6.25 -18.05
C ARG A 496 -6.60 -6.22 -17.75
N LEU A 497 -7.43 -5.67 -18.65
CA LEU A 497 -8.88 -5.66 -18.49
C LEU A 497 -9.48 -7.07 -18.55
N GLU A 498 -8.98 -7.93 -19.45
CA GLU A 498 -9.41 -9.32 -19.54
C GLU A 498 -9.07 -10.11 -18.28
N PHE A 499 -7.87 -9.90 -17.72
CA PHE A 499 -7.51 -10.43 -16.41
C PHE A 499 -8.51 -10.00 -15.34
N SER A 500 -8.80 -8.69 -15.25
CA SER A 500 -9.69 -8.14 -14.23
C SER A 500 -11.11 -8.67 -14.32
N ILE A 501 -11.67 -8.74 -15.53
CA ILE A 501 -13.01 -9.30 -15.75
C ILE A 501 -13.04 -10.77 -15.30
N GLY A 502 -12.03 -11.57 -15.69
CA GLY A 502 -11.94 -12.98 -15.31
C GLY A 502 -11.73 -13.19 -13.80
N ALA A 503 -10.91 -12.37 -13.15
CA ALA A 503 -10.69 -12.43 -11.70
C ALA A 503 -11.96 -12.02 -10.91
N MET A 504 -12.72 -11.05 -11.39
CA MET A 504 -14.01 -10.70 -10.80
C MET A 504 -15.05 -11.82 -10.96
N THR A 505 -15.08 -12.46 -12.12
CA THR A 505 -15.93 -13.63 -12.36
C THR A 505 -15.54 -14.83 -11.51
N ASP A 506 -14.24 -15.10 -11.33
CA ASP A 506 -13.73 -16.12 -10.41
C ASP A 506 -14.26 -15.89 -8.99
N TRP A 507 -14.08 -14.67 -8.47
CA TRP A 507 -14.56 -14.30 -7.14
C TRP A 507 -16.08 -14.52 -6.95
N GLU A 508 -16.90 -14.09 -7.91
CA GLU A 508 -18.36 -14.28 -7.87
C GLU A 508 -18.73 -15.77 -7.86
N LEU A 509 -18.09 -16.58 -8.71
CA LEU A 509 -18.33 -18.02 -8.77
C LEU A 509 -17.94 -18.71 -7.46
N LEU A 510 -16.90 -18.24 -6.76
CA LEU A 510 -16.55 -18.75 -5.43
C LEU A 510 -17.63 -18.42 -4.40
N ALA A 511 -18.12 -17.18 -4.37
CA ALA A 511 -19.19 -16.77 -3.46
C ALA A 511 -20.49 -17.56 -3.71
N ASP A 512 -20.89 -17.69 -4.98
CA ASP A 512 -22.07 -18.45 -5.39
C ASP A 512 -21.93 -19.94 -5.05
N GLY A 513 -20.75 -20.53 -5.30
CA GLY A 513 -20.48 -21.92 -4.98
C GLY A 513 -20.53 -22.19 -3.48
N ALA A 514 -19.98 -21.27 -2.68
CA ALA A 514 -20.02 -21.37 -1.22
C ALA A 514 -21.44 -21.20 -0.66
N ALA A 515 -22.24 -20.29 -1.22
CA ALA A 515 -23.65 -20.13 -0.88
C ALA A 515 -24.45 -21.39 -1.22
N ALA A 516 -24.26 -21.97 -2.41
CA ALA A 516 -24.90 -23.21 -2.81
C ALA A 516 -24.50 -24.40 -1.91
N PHE A 517 -23.22 -24.49 -1.53
CA PHE A 517 -22.76 -25.54 -0.61
C PHE A 517 -23.42 -25.43 0.77
N ARG A 518 -23.53 -24.20 1.32
CA ARG A 518 -24.22 -23.95 2.60
C ARG A 518 -25.73 -24.15 2.53
N ALA A 519 -26.33 -23.98 1.35
CA ALA A 519 -27.74 -24.24 1.11
C ALA A 519 -28.09 -25.73 0.97
N ALA A 520 -27.12 -26.64 1.16
CA ALA A 520 -27.39 -28.09 1.16
C ALA A 520 -28.49 -28.47 2.18
N PRO A 521 -29.38 -29.42 1.85
CA PRO A 521 -30.80 -29.30 2.16
C PRO A 521 -31.19 -29.69 3.60
N ASP A 522 -32.19 -29.00 4.16
CA ASP A 522 -33.29 -29.72 4.83
C ASP A 522 -33.94 -30.64 3.79
N ALA A 523 -33.97 -31.95 4.07
CA ALA A 523 -34.02 -33.04 3.10
C ALA A 523 -35.32 -33.25 2.26
N ASP A 524 -36.22 -32.27 2.13
CA ASP A 524 -37.59 -32.53 1.62
C ASP A 524 -38.00 -31.85 0.30
N ASP A 525 -37.14 -31.05 -0.36
CA ASP A 525 -37.50 -30.41 -1.64
C ASP A 525 -37.05 -31.23 -2.87
N GLU A 526 -37.75 -32.34 -3.13
CA GLU A 526 -37.59 -33.19 -4.33
C GLU A 526 -37.83 -32.43 -5.66
N ALA A 527 -38.32 -31.19 -5.62
CA ALA A 527 -38.60 -30.40 -6.82
C ALA A 527 -37.38 -29.63 -7.39
N ALA A 528 -36.24 -29.58 -6.67
CA ALA A 528 -35.04 -28.91 -7.15
C ALA A 528 -34.34 -29.69 -8.28
N SER A 529 -34.26 -29.10 -9.48
CA SER A 529 -33.72 -29.74 -10.70
C SER A 529 -32.22 -30.13 -10.65
N ARG A 530 -31.43 -29.58 -9.72
CA ARG A 530 -30.01 -29.93 -9.49
C ARG A 530 -29.68 -29.86 -7.99
N PRO A 531 -28.96 -30.83 -7.41
CA PRO A 531 -28.54 -30.79 -6.02
C PRO A 531 -27.61 -29.59 -5.72
N PRO A 532 -27.75 -28.89 -4.57
CA PRO A 532 -26.89 -27.75 -4.22
C PRO A 532 -25.38 -28.05 -4.24
N ALA A 533 -25.00 -29.28 -3.87
CA ALA A 533 -23.60 -29.73 -3.94
C ALA A 533 -23.06 -29.81 -5.39
N GLU A 534 -23.91 -30.14 -6.36
CA GLU A 534 -23.54 -30.16 -7.77
C GLU A 534 -23.36 -28.74 -8.32
N ILE A 535 -24.23 -27.81 -7.89
CA ILE A 535 -24.11 -26.38 -8.20
C ILE A 535 -22.80 -25.82 -7.63
N ALA A 536 -22.51 -26.11 -6.37
CA ALA A 536 -21.26 -25.68 -5.71
C ALA A 536 -20.03 -26.19 -6.48
N HIS A 537 -20.02 -27.48 -6.85
CA HIS A 537 -18.91 -28.07 -7.59
C HIS A 537 -18.71 -27.43 -8.97
N ASP A 538 -19.80 -27.17 -9.72
CA ASP A 538 -19.73 -26.49 -11.01
C ASP A 538 -19.19 -25.06 -10.88
N CYS A 539 -19.68 -24.31 -9.89
CA CYS A 539 -19.20 -22.96 -9.60
C CYS A 539 -17.70 -22.94 -9.29
N PHE A 540 -17.22 -23.80 -8.37
CA PHE A 540 -15.80 -23.86 -8.02
C PHE A 540 -14.90 -24.25 -9.21
N ARG A 541 -15.33 -25.21 -10.04
CA ARG A 541 -14.61 -25.58 -11.27
C ARG A 541 -14.49 -24.39 -12.22
N ARG A 542 -15.62 -23.70 -12.48
CA ARG A 542 -15.65 -22.53 -13.37
C ARG A 542 -14.85 -21.35 -12.82
N ALA A 543 -14.77 -21.21 -11.50
CA ALA A 543 -13.98 -20.19 -10.82
C ALA A 543 -12.48 -20.36 -11.17
N ILE A 544 -11.95 -21.58 -10.98
CA ILE A 544 -10.58 -21.97 -11.36
C ILE A 544 -10.32 -21.73 -12.85
N GLU A 545 -11.24 -22.15 -13.73
CA GLU A 545 -11.12 -21.94 -15.18
C GLU A 545 -11.07 -20.44 -15.53
N SER A 546 -11.87 -19.61 -14.84
CA SER A 546 -11.88 -18.16 -15.00
C SER A 546 -10.56 -17.54 -14.55
N GLY A 547 -10.02 -17.95 -13.40
CA GLY A 547 -8.71 -17.52 -12.90
C GLY A 547 -7.56 -17.89 -13.85
N GLU A 548 -7.55 -19.11 -14.38
CA GLU A 548 -6.56 -19.53 -15.39
C GLU A 548 -6.68 -18.72 -16.69
N ALA A 549 -7.91 -18.51 -17.19
CA ALA A 549 -8.15 -17.72 -18.39
C ALA A 549 -7.71 -16.25 -18.21
N ALA A 550 -7.99 -15.66 -17.05
CA ALA A 550 -7.56 -14.32 -16.67
C ALA A 550 -6.03 -14.19 -16.73
N LEU A 551 -5.31 -15.14 -16.12
CA LEU A 551 -3.85 -15.14 -16.10
C LEU A 551 -3.24 -15.37 -17.48
N ARG A 552 -3.81 -16.26 -18.29
CA ARG A 552 -3.38 -16.44 -19.69
C ARG A 552 -3.61 -15.18 -20.50
N ALA A 553 -4.67 -14.42 -20.22
CA ALA A 553 -4.94 -13.15 -20.88
C ALA A 553 -3.89 -12.09 -20.54
N ALA A 554 -3.60 -11.90 -19.26
CA ALA A 554 -2.53 -11.00 -18.83
C ALA A 554 -1.15 -11.43 -19.38
N ALA A 555 -0.83 -12.72 -19.35
CA ALA A 555 0.47 -13.25 -19.76
C ALA A 555 0.81 -12.98 -21.24
N ARG A 556 -0.18 -12.82 -22.13
CA ARG A 556 0.07 -12.55 -23.56
C ARG A 556 0.84 -11.25 -23.81
N ALA A 557 0.56 -10.23 -23.00
CA ALA A 557 1.15 -8.91 -23.14
C ALA A 557 1.94 -8.48 -21.88
N ALA A 558 2.16 -9.40 -20.94
CA ALA A 558 2.84 -9.09 -19.69
C ALA A 558 4.24 -8.55 -19.94
N ARG A 559 4.58 -7.47 -19.24
CA ARG A 559 5.92 -6.89 -19.27
C ARG A 559 6.82 -7.67 -18.32
N PRO A 560 8.16 -7.58 -18.44
CA PRO A 560 9.06 -8.23 -17.49
C PRO A 560 8.79 -7.86 -16.02
N ALA A 561 8.36 -6.62 -15.77
CA ALA A 561 7.99 -6.14 -14.43
C ALA A 561 6.69 -6.76 -13.88
N ASP A 562 5.86 -7.39 -14.72
CA ASP A 562 4.62 -8.07 -14.33
C ASP A 562 4.84 -9.55 -13.96
N ARG A 563 6.05 -10.09 -14.15
CA ARG A 563 6.34 -11.49 -13.78
C ARG A 563 5.98 -11.83 -12.33
N PRO A 564 6.35 -11.03 -11.31
CA PRO A 564 5.96 -11.28 -9.92
C PRO A 564 4.44 -11.31 -9.71
N LEU A 565 3.71 -10.45 -10.43
CA LEU A 565 2.26 -10.37 -10.39
C LEU A 565 1.61 -11.66 -10.92
N LEU A 566 2.10 -12.17 -12.05
CA LEU A 566 1.61 -13.44 -12.61
C LEU A 566 1.82 -14.62 -11.65
N ILE A 567 2.97 -14.68 -10.99
CA ILE A 567 3.28 -15.74 -10.00
C ILE A 567 2.31 -15.63 -8.81
N ALA A 568 2.20 -14.44 -8.22
CA ALA A 568 1.35 -14.22 -7.05
C ALA A 568 -0.10 -14.57 -7.37
N TYR A 569 -0.67 -13.99 -8.44
CA TYR A 569 -2.06 -14.25 -8.81
C TYR A 569 -2.32 -15.65 -9.35
N TYR A 570 -1.33 -16.36 -9.92
CA TYR A 570 -1.48 -17.79 -10.19
C TYR A 570 -1.63 -18.60 -8.91
N HIS A 571 -0.87 -18.27 -7.87
CA HIS A 571 -1.08 -18.91 -6.58
C HIS A 571 -2.46 -18.59 -6.02
N LEU A 572 -2.86 -17.31 -5.97
CA LEU A 572 -4.12 -16.88 -5.37
C LEU A 572 -5.34 -17.42 -6.14
N LEU A 573 -5.45 -17.14 -7.44
CA LEU A 573 -6.67 -17.45 -8.22
C LEU A 573 -6.79 -18.92 -8.65
N VAL A 574 -5.71 -19.70 -8.58
CA VAL A 574 -5.71 -21.08 -9.08
C VAL A 574 -5.33 -22.08 -8.00
N ARG A 575 -4.14 -21.97 -7.41
CA ARG A 575 -3.67 -22.98 -6.44
C ARG A 575 -4.44 -22.90 -5.12
N GLU A 576 -4.55 -21.71 -4.55
CA GLU A 576 -5.25 -21.47 -3.29
C GLU A 576 -6.74 -21.80 -3.44
N VAL A 577 -7.39 -21.33 -4.51
CA VAL A 577 -8.79 -21.67 -4.82
C VAL A 577 -8.99 -23.19 -4.91
N ARG A 578 -8.13 -23.92 -5.63
CA ARG A 578 -8.20 -25.40 -5.70
C ARG A 578 -8.10 -26.05 -4.33
N GLU A 579 -7.17 -25.59 -3.50
CA GLU A 579 -6.96 -26.12 -2.16
C GLU A 579 -8.17 -25.85 -1.25
N LEU A 580 -8.64 -24.61 -1.19
CA LEU A 580 -9.74 -24.20 -0.34
C LEU A 580 -11.06 -24.88 -0.73
N THR A 581 -11.39 -24.90 -2.02
CA THR A 581 -12.62 -25.54 -2.51
C THR A 581 -12.59 -27.06 -2.33
N SER A 582 -11.43 -27.71 -2.51
CA SER A 582 -11.26 -29.14 -2.21
C SER A 582 -11.47 -29.44 -0.73
N LYS A 583 -10.89 -28.64 0.17
CA LYS A 583 -11.09 -28.78 1.62
C LYS A 583 -12.56 -28.58 2.01
N MET A 584 -13.24 -27.60 1.41
CA MET A 584 -14.65 -27.33 1.65
C MET A 584 -15.52 -28.52 1.25
N MET A 585 -15.28 -29.10 0.07
CA MET A 585 -16.03 -30.26 -0.43
C MET A 585 -15.75 -31.57 0.33
N GLN A 586 -14.62 -31.67 1.04
CA GLN A 586 -14.29 -32.83 1.89
C GLN A 586 -14.92 -32.76 3.28
N ARG A 587 -15.33 -31.56 3.75
CA ARG A 587 -15.99 -31.43 5.05
C ARG A 587 -17.44 -31.92 4.93
N PRO A 588 -17.94 -32.76 5.86
CA PRO A 588 -19.37 -32.99 5.94
C PRO A 588 -20.07 -31.64 6.15
N PRO A 589 -21.26 -31.41 5.56
CA PRO A 589 -22.02 -30.19 5.81
C PRO A 589 -22.20 -30.09 7.33
N GLU A 590 -21.67 -29.03 7.95
CA GLU A 590 -21.85 -28.83 9.38
C GLU A 590 -23.36 -28.69 9.62
N SER A 591 -23.97 -29.70 10.24
CA SER A 591 -25.34 -29.61 10.74
C SER A 591 -25.39 -28.38 11.64
N SER A 592 -26.25 -27.43 11.33
CA SER A 592 -26.44 -26.18 12.07
C SER A 592 -26.69 -26.46 13.55
N VAL A 593 -25.61 -26.52 14.36
CA VAL A 593 -25.73 -26.50 15.80
C VAL A 593 -26.20 -25.09 16.14
N SER A 594 -27.49 -24.98 16.42
CA SER A 594 -28.13 -23.79 16.99
C SER A 594 -27.31 -23.30 18.18
N ILE A 595 -26.47 -22.29 17.97
CA ILE A 595 -25.96 -21.45 19.04
C ILE A 595 -27.13 -20.54 19.45
N ARG A 596 -28.03 -21.10 20.26
CA ARG A 596 -28.87 -20.32 21.16
C ARG A 596 -28.17 -20.31 22.52
N GLY A 597 -27.75 -19.11 22.93
CA GLY A 597 -27.46 -18.78 24.32
C GLY A 597 -25.99 -18.49 24.61
N SER A 598 -25.61 -17.22 24.56
CA SER A 598 -25.42 -16.37 25.75
C SER A 598 -25.11 -14.93 25.33
#